data_AF-A0A354FS46-F1
#
_entry.id   AF-A0A354FS46-F1
#
_cell.length_a   1.000
_cell.length_b   1.000
_cell.length_c   1.000
_cell.angle_alpha   90.00
_cell.angle_beta   90.00
_cell.angle_gamma   90.00
#
_symmetry.space_group_name_H-M   'P 1'
#
loop_
_entity.id
_entity.type
_entity.pdbx_description
1 polymer ?
#
loop_
_entity_poly.entity_id
_entity_poly.type
_entity_poly.pdbx_seq_one_letter_code
_entity_poly.pdbx_strand_id
1 'polypeptide(L)'
;MKVLFILILAFFISGCNSDEATESPSTSPELKSSSNRSKEIAVLLNKKHQLSKKLKTLVASNQLDPDEDLKIIITEQQQAYRDLQNIRNTHPSLQQLNKDFAFWQENQLSARTRKREFEINQAANKLLEISTKIQRLSQELPEIREAEDRIARSQKQIQELQSSLAEQSPEGQAILEKLKTIEEQIKSID
;
A
#
# COMPACT_ATOMS: atom_id res chain seq x y z
N MET A 1 19.81 3.43 14.15
CA MET A 1 18.79 2.51 14.71
C MET A 1 17.77 2.21 13.63
N LYS A 2 17.62 0.94 13.22
CA LYS A 2 16.67 0.50 12.19
C LYS A 2 15.32 0.23 12.88
N VAL A 3 14.29 1.00 12.55
CA VAL A 3 12.94 0.79 13.08
C VAL A 3 12.22 -0.19 12.16
N LEU A 4 11.95 -1.39 12.67
CA LEU A 4 11.15 -2.42 12.01
C LEU A 4 9.67 -2.03 12.11
N PHE A 5 9.02 -1.79 10.98
CA PHE A 5 7.56 -1.68 10.89
C PHE A 5 6.94 -3.08 10.98
N ILE A 6 6.21 -3.36 12.06
CA ILE A 6 5.39 -4.56 12.18
C ILE A 6 3.98 -4.20 11.69
N LEU A 7 3.63 -4.70 10.50
CA LEU A 7 2.28 -4.73 9.95
C LEU A 7 1.41 -5.68 10.79
N ILE A 8 0.34 -5.17 11.39
CA ILE A 8 -0.65 -5.98 12.11
C ILE A 8 -1.59 -6.60 11.07
N LEU A 9 -1.45 -7.91 10.84
CA LEU A 9 -2.47 -8.72 10.20
C LEU A 9 -3.66 -8.89 11.15
N ALA A 10 -4.85 -8.53 10.69
CA ALA A 10 -6.10 -8.88 11.34
C ALA A 10 -6.29 -10.40 11.25
N PHE A 11 -6.17 -11.09 12.38
CA PHE A 11 -6.56 -12.48 12.54
C PHE A 11 -8.09 -12.56 12.59
N PHE A 12 -8.68 -13.22 11.60
CA PHE A 12 -10.05 -13.72 11.67
C PHE A 12 -10.11 -14.81 12.74
N ILE A 13 -10.82 -14.54 13.84
CA ILE A 13 -11.16 -15.53 14.84
C ILE A 13 -12.47 -16.18 14.37
N SER A 14 -12.37 -17.25 13.58
CA SER A 14 -13.47 -18.20 13.43
C SER A 14 -13.44 -19.14 14.63
N GLY A 15 -14.56 -19.23 15.32
CA GLY A 15 -14.72 -19.95 16.58
C GLY A 15 -14.37 -21.43 16.48
N CYS A 16 -13.56 -21.90 17.44
CA CYS A 16 -13.48 -23.30 17.80
C CYS A 16 -14.69 -23.65 18.68
N ASN A 17 -15.59 -24.48 18.17
CA ASN A 17 -16.39 -25.37 19.01
C ASN A 17 -16.06 -26.79 18.55
N SER A 18 -15.49 -27.58 19.46
CA SER A 18 -15.33 -29.02 19.32
C SER A 18 -16.60 -29.69 19.79
N ASP A 19 -17.15 -30.63 19.02
CA ASP A 19 -17.67 -31.91 19.55
C ASP A 19 -17.88 -32.94 18.42
N GLU A 20 -17.15 -34.04 18.60
CA GLU A 20 -17.35 -35.47 18.31
C GLU A 20 -18.03 -36.01 17.03
N ALA A 21 -17.21 -36.75 16.26
CA ALA A 21 -17.44 -37.97 15.47
C ALA A 21 -18.59 -38.08 14.45
N THR A 22 -18.24 -38.20 13.16
CA THR A 22 -18.49 -39.40 12.30
C THR A 22 -17.64 -39.28 11.02
N GLU A 23 -16.85 -40.31 10.68
CA GLU A 23 -16.16 -40.42 9.40
C GLU A 23 -17.14 -40.64 8.23
N SER A 24 -17.06 -39.82 7.19
CA SER A 24 -17.17 -40.26 5.78
C SER A 24 -16.74 -39.13 4.82
N PRO A 25 -16.16 -39.48 3.65
CA PRO A 25 -15.31 -38.58 2.89
C PRO A 25 -16.14 -37.64 2.03
N SER A 26 -15.95 -36.32 2.23
CA SER A 26 -16.45 -35.32 1.30
C SER A 26 -15.29 -34.52 0.74
N THR A 27 -14.92 -34.87 -0.49
CA THR A 27 -14.04 -34.11 -1.37
C THR A 27 -14.61 -32.70 -1.51
N SER A 28 -14.04 -31.71 -0.82
CA SER A 28 -14.32 -30.30 -1.07
C SER A 28 -13.31 -29.77 -2.10
N PRO A 29 -13.72 -29.44 -3.35
CA PRO A 29 -12.83 -28.89 -4.37
C PRO A 29 -12.52 -27.40 -4.15
N GLU A 30 -13.21 -26.74 -3.23
CA GLU A 30 -13.29 -25.29 -3.14
C GLU A 30 -12.00 -24.64 -2.58
N LEU A 31 -11.33 -25.30 -1.64
CA LEU A 31 -10.10 -24.80 -1.02
C LEU A 31 -8.86 -24.83 -1.94
N LYS A 32 -8.83 -25.74 -2.92
CA LYS A 32 -7.72 -25.83 -3.89
C LYS A 32 -7.84 -24.77 -5.00
N SER A 33 -9.07 -24.42 -5.37
CA SER A 33 -9.37 -23.45 -6.44
C SER A 33 -8.94 -22.03 -6.05
N SER A 34 -9.30 -21.56 -4.86
CA SER A 34 -8.92 -20.21 -4.40
C SER A 34 -7.42 -20.06 -4.18
N SER A 35 -6.75 -21.10 -3.66
CA SER A 35 -5.29 -21.13 -3.47
C SER A 35 -4.54 -21.02 -4.80
N ASN A 36 -5.05 -21.66 -5.86
CA ASN A 36 -4.44 -21.61 -7.19
C ASN A 36 -4.64 -20.25 -7.86
N ARG A 37 -5.84 -19.65 -7.74
CA ARG A 37 -6.12 -18.29 -8.25
C ARG A 37 -5.20 -17.24 -7.61
N SER A 38 -5.07 -17.26 -6.29
CA SER A 38 -4.20 -16.33 -5.57
C SER A 38 -2.73 -16.46 -5.98
N LYS A 39 -2.24 -17.68 -6.21
CA LYS A 39 -0.88 -17.91 -6.72
C LYS A 39 -0.71 -17.38 -8.14
N GLU A 40 -1.69 -17.57 -9.01
CA GLU A 40 -1.67 -17.08 -10.39
C GLU A 40 -1.66 -15.55 -10.45
N ILE A 41 -2.54 -14.89 -9.69
CA ILE A 41 -2.56 -13.43 -9.54
C ILE A 41 -1.21 -12.92 -9.04
N ALA A 42 -0.62 -13.56 -8.02
CA ALA A 42 0.68 -13.16 -7.49
C ALA A 42 1.81 -13.26 -8.54
N VAL A 43 1.81 -14.31 -9.37
CA VAL A 43 2.77 -14.47 -10.48
C VAL A 43 2.59 -13.36 -11.52
N LEU A 44 1.35 -13.05 -11.89
CA LEU A 44 1.03 -11.98 -12.84
C LEU A 44 1.43 -10.60 -12.32
N LEU A 45 1.15 -10.30 -11.05
CA LEU A 45 1.54 -9.06 -10.40
C LEU A 45 3.07 -8.90 -10.35
N ASN A 46 3.80 -9.97 -10.07
CA ASN A 46 5.27 -9.93 -10.12
C ASN A 46 5.77 -9.68 -11.55
N LYS A 47 5.21 -10.35 -12.56
CA LYS A 47 5.56 -10.10 -13.97
C LYS A 47 5.28 -8.64 -14.37
N LYS A 48 4.11 -8.09 -13.99
CA LYS A 48 3.75 -6.69 -14.19
C LYS A 48 4.80 -5.77 -13.58
N HIS A 49 5.17 -6.01 -12.33
CA HIS A 49 6.18 -5.22 -11.63
C HIS A 49 7.55 -5.23 -12.34
N GLN A 50 8.02 -6.41 -12.77
CA GLN A 50 9.28 -6.53 -13.50
C GLN A 50 9.25 -5.79 -14.85
N LEU A 51 8.15 -5.89 -15.60
CA LEU A 51 7.98 -5.17 -16.86
C LEU A 51 7.91 -3.65 -16.65
N SER A 52 7.18 -3.18 -15.65
CA SER A 52 7.17 -1.75 -15.31
C SER A 52 8.55 -1.23 -14.94
N LYS A 53 9.38 -2.05 -14.24
CA LYS A 53 10.77 -1.69 -13.96
C LYS A 53 11.60 -1.60 -15.24
N LYS A 54 11.46 -2.57 -16.14
CA LYS A 54 12.14 -2.56 -17.44
C LYS A 54 11.76 -1.33 -18.27
N LEU A 55 10.47 -1.00 -18.33
CA LEU A 55 9.97 0.19 -19.03
C LEU A 55 10.61 1.47 -18.49
N LYS A 56 10.65 1.63 -17.16
CA LYS A 56 11.31 2.78 -16.51
C LYS A 56 12.80 2.86 -16.85
N THR A 57 13.50 1.73 -16.80
CA THR A 57 14.92 1.68 -17.18
C THR A 57 15.10 2.05 -18.64
N LEU A 58 14.26 1.54 -19.54
CA LEU A 58 14.31 1.82 -20.98
C LEU A 58 14.16 3.32 -21.28
N VAL A 59 13.14 3.94 -20.68
CA VAL A 59 12.87 5.38 -20.83
C VAL A 59 14.07 6.21 -20.35
N ALA A 60 14.68 5.82 -19.22
CA ALA A 60 15.85 6.51 -18.68
C ALA A 60 17.15 6.25 -19.46
N SER A 61 17.39 5.02 -19.95
CA SER A 61 18.66 4.62 -20.57
C SER A 61 18.78 5.05 -22.03
N ASN A 62 17.66 5.13 -22.74
CA ASN A 62 17.66 5.42 -24.18
C ASN A 62 17.51 6.92 -24.48
N GLN A 63 17.67 7.79 -23.48
CA GLN A 63 17.46 9.24 -23.62
C GLN A 63 16.10 9.58 -24.25
N LEU A 64 15.09 8.75 -23.97
CA LEU A 64 13.73 8.95 -24.51
C LEU A 64 13.04 10.14 -23.83
N ASP A 65 13.62 10.68 -22.76
CA ASP A 65 13.18 11.90 -22.07
C ASP A 65 14.23 13.03 -22.24
N PRO A 66 14.43 13.57 -23.46
CA PRO A 66 15.48 14.56 -23.73
C PRO A 66 15.25 15.90 -23.02
N ASP A 67 13.99 16.25 -22.79
CA ASP A 67 13.58 17.51 -22.15
C ASP A 67 13.52 17.41 -20.61
N GLU A 68 13.81 16.23 -20.06
CA GLU A 68 13.71 15.93 -18.62
C GLU A 68 12.30 16.13 -18.02
N ASP A 69 11.25 16.20 -18.83
CA ASP A 69 9.85 16.39 -18.41
C ASP A 69 9.44 15.32 -17.39
N LEU A 70 9.82 14.06 -17.62
CA LEU A 70 9.50 12.98 -16.69
C LEU A 70 10.22 13.16 -15.35
N LYS A 71 11.47 13.60 -15.37
CA LYS A 71 12.25 13.89 -14.15
C LYS A 71 11.67 15.07 -13.37
N ILE A 72 11.16 16.10 -14.06
CA ILE A 72 10.48 17.24 -13.43
C ILE A 72 9.24 16.75 -12.68
N ILE A 73 8.35 16.01 -13.34
CA ILE A 73 7.10 15.51 -12.73
C ILE A 73 7.39 14.56 -11.56
N ILE A 74 8.41 13.69 -11.68
CA ILE A 74 8.84 12.83 -10.57
C ILE A 74 9.31 13.66 -9.37
N THR A 75 10.04 14.75 -9.62
CA THR A 75 10.52 15.65 -8.56
C THR A 75 9.35 16.36 -7.88
N GLU A 76 8.38 16.84 -8.65
CA GLU A 76 7.15 17.45 -8.13
C GLU A 76 6.36 16.48 -7.24
N GLN A 77 6.22 15.22 -7.69
CA GLN A 77 5.57 14.18 -6.91
C GLN A 77 6.30 13.92 -5.59
N GLN A 78 7.64 13.81 -5.62
CA GLN A 78 8.44 13.63 -4.42
C GLN A 78 8.27 14.79 -3.45
N GLN A 79 8.20 16.03 -3.97
CA GLN A 79 7.94 17.19 -3.16
C GLN A 79 6.54 17.14 -2.52
N ALA A 80 5.51 16.75 -3.28
CA ALA A 80 4.16 16.59 -2.74
C ALA A 80 4.09 15.52 -1.61
N TYR A 81 4.85 14.42 -1.73
CA TYR A 81 4.99 13.46 -0.63
C TYR A 81 5.67 14.04 0.61
N ARG A 82 6.71 14.85 0.43
CA ARG A 82 7.37 15.56 1.55
C ARG A 82 6.44 16.55 2.21
N ASP A 83 5.68 17.30 1.42
CA ASP A 83 4.69 18.26 1.91
C ASP A 83 3.62 17.55 2.73
N LEU A 84 3.05 16.44 2.22
CA LEU A 84 2.09 15.60 2.92
C LEU A 84 2.63 15.10 4.27
N GLN A 85 3.87 14.59 4.28
CA GLN A 85 4.52 14.12 5.50
C GLN A 85 4.76 15.28 6.48
N ASN A 86 5.18 16.44 5.99
CA ASN A 86 5.41 17.62 6.79
C ASN A 86 4.10 18.09 7.45
N ILE A 87 2.99 18.17 6.70
CA ILE A 87 1.67 18.52 7.23
C ILE A 87 1.27 17.55 8.35
N ARG A 88 1.41 16.24 8.13
CA ARG A 88 1.08 15.21 9.15
C ARG A 88 1.92 15.33 10.43
N ASN A 89 3.15 15.83 10.33
CA ASN A 89 4.08 15.96 11.46
C ASN A 89 4.01 17.30 12.18
N THR A 90 3.62 18.37 11.48
CA THR A 90 3.68 19.75 11.97
C THR A 90 2.34 20.36 12.31
N HIS A 91 1.24 19.85 11.72
CA HIS A 91 -0.10 20.34 12.05
C HIS A 91 -0.38 20.13 13.55
N PRO A 92 -0.69 21.17 14.35
CA PRO A 92 -0.71 21.08 15.81
C PRO A 92 -1.60 19.95 16.36
N SER A 93 -2.82 19.82 15.83
CA SER A 93 -3.77 18.78 16.26
C SER A 93 -3.31 17.37 15.86
N LEU A 94 -2.67 17.21 14.69
CA LEU A 94 -2.14 15.90 14.28
C LEU A 94 -0.90 15.56 15.09
N GLN A 95 -0.03 16.53 15.35
CA GLN A 95 1.15 16.35 16.18
C GLN A 95 0.78 15.91 17.60
N GLN A 96 -0.24 16.53 18.20
CA GLN A 96 -0.71 16.12 19.53
C GLN A 96 -1.26 14.69 19.50
N LEU A 97 -2.13 14.36 18.53
CA LEU A 97 -2.67 13.01 18.39
C LEU A 97 -1.56 11.97 18.15
N ASN A 98 -0.53 12.29 17.38
CA ASN A 98 0.62 11.41 17.14
C ASN A 98 1.44 11.17 18.42
N LYS A 99 1.62 12.21 19.26
CA LYS A 99 2.25 12.07 20.58
C LYS A 99 1.43 11.17 21.50
N ASP A 100 0.11 11.39 21.55
CA ASP A 100 -0.79 10.57 22.36
C ASP A 100 -0.81 9.11 21.87
N PHE A 101 -0.81 8.90 20.55
CA PHE A 101 -0.71 7.57 19.94
C PHE A 101 0.57 6.86 20.37
N ALA A 102 1.71 7.52 20.26
CA ALA A 102 3.00 6.95 20.67
C ALA A 102 3.03 6.61 22.17
N PHE A 103 2.49 7.49 23.02
CA PHE A 103 2.36 7.25 24.46
C PHE A 103 1.53 5.98 24.76
N TRP A 104 0.36 5.83 24.15
CA TRP A 104 -0.48 4.66 24.39
C TRP A 104 0.09 3.38 23.79
N GLN A 105 0.86 3.49 22.70
CA GLN A 105 1.57 2.35 22.12
C GLN A 105 2.66 1.85 23.06
N GLU A 106 3.47 2.75 23.63
CA GLU A 106 4.47 2.42 24.64
C GLU A 106 3.82 1.82 25.90
N ASN A 107 2.71 2.40 26.34
CA ASN A 107 1.96 1.90 27.50
C ASN A 107 1.44 0.46 27.24
N GLN A 108 0.86 0.21 26.07
CA GLN A 108 0.41 -1.13 25.68
C GLN A 108 1.56 -2.13 25.67
N LEU A 109 2.72 -1.76 25.13
CA LEU A 109 3.90 -2.62 25.12
C LEU A 109 4.38 -2.94 26.54
N SER A 110 4.46 -1.93 27.41
CA SER A 110 4.83 -2.09 28.81
C SER A 110 3.86 -3.00 29.57
N ALA A 111 2.55 -2.83 29.34
CA ALA A 111 1.50 -3.66 29.93
C ALA A 111 1.59 -5.12 29.45
N ARG A 112 1.88 -5.36 28.17
CA ARG A 112 2.13 -6.70 27.61
C ARG A 112 3.31 -7.37 28.29
N THR A 113 4.43 -6.68 28.46
CA THR A 113 5.61 -7.22 29.18
C THR A 113 5.29 -7.62 30.61
N ARG A 114 4.37 -6.88 31.26
CA ARG A 114 3.93 -7.13 32.64
C ARG A 114 2.69 -8.03 32.74
N LYS A 115 2.18 -8.55 31.62
CA LYS A 115 0.96 -9.37 31.52
C LYS A 115 -0.26 -8.74 32.20
N ARG A 116 -0.44 -7.42 32.02
CA ARG A 116 -1.54 -6.66 32.63
C ARG A 116 -2.70 -6.46 31.65
N GLU A 117 -3.64 -7.39 31.68
CA GLU A 117 -4.71 -7.49 30.68
C GLU A 117 -5.62 -6.24 30.64
N PHE A 118 -5.93 -5.67 31.80
CA PHE A 118 -6.76 -4.47 31.87
C PHE A 118 -6.10 -3.28 31.13
N GLU A 119 -4.83 -2.99 31.43
CA GLU A 119 -4.08 -1.91 30.79
C GLU A 119 -3.84 -2.16 29.30
N ILE A 120 -3.66 -3.42 28.87
CA ILE A 120 -3.56 -3.78 27.45
C ILE A 120 -4.84 -3.38 26.70
N ASN A 121 -6.00 -3.74 27.27
CA ASN A 121 -7.30 -3.44 26.68
C ASN A 121 -7.62 -1.94 26.71
N GLN A 122 -7.29 -1.26 27.81
CA GLN A 122 -7.42 0.19 27.90
C GLN A 122 -6.58 0.91 26.84
N ALA A 123 -5.31 0.52 26.69
CA ALA A 123 -4.43 1.11 25.69
C ALA A 123 -4.88 0.79 24.26
N ALA A 124 -5.37 -0.42 24.00
CA ALA A 124 -5.94 -0.80 22.70
C ALA A 124 -7.13 0.10 22.30
N ASN A 125 -8.06 0.32 23.23
CA ASN A 125 -9.22 1.19 23.01
C ASN A 125 -8.79 2.63 22.73
N LYS A 126 -7.79 3.13 23.46
CA LYS A 126 -7.25 4.49 23.25
C LYS A 126 -6.55 4.64 21.91
N LEU A 127 -5.76 3.64 21.50
CA LEU A 127 -5.13 3.63 20.19
C LEU A 127 -6.15 3.65 19.05
N LEU A 128 -7.26 2.90 19.18
CA LEU A 128 -8.35 2.91 18.21
C LEU A 128 -9.07 4.27 18.14
N GLU A 129 -9.34 4.88 19.29
CA GLU A 129 -9.95 6.21 19.37
C GLU A 129 -9.06 7.27 18.69
N ILE A 130 -7.76 7.25 18.99
CA ILE A 130 -6.78 8.21 18.46
C ILE A 130 -6.57 7.98 16.96
N SER A 131 -6.44 6.74 16.49
CA SER A 131 -6.27 6.45 15.06
C SER A 131 -7.48 6.94 14.23
N THR A 132 -8.69 6.76 14.77
CA THR A 132 -9.92 7.27 14.16
C THR A 132 -9.91 8.81 14.08
N LYS A 133 -9.47 9.49 15.15
CA LYS A 133 -9.34 10.95 15.17
C LYS A 133 -8.31 11.45 14.16
N ILE A 134 -7.14 10.80 14.08
CA ILE A 134 -6.10 11.10 13.09
C ILE A 134 -6.66 10.96 11.68
N GLN A 135 -7.38 9.87 11.40
CA GLN A 135 -7.96 9.62 10.08
C GLN A 135 -8.97 10.71 9.70
N ARG A 136 -9.94 11.02 10.58
CA ARG A 136 -10.95 12.07 10.31
C ARG A 136 -10.31 13.42 10.08
N LEU A 137 -9.40 13.82 10.97
CA LEU A 137 -8.70 15.09 10.83
C LEU A 137 -7.87 15.13 9.54
N SER A 138 -7.19 14.03 9.19
CA SER A 138 -6.43 13.96 7.94
C SER A 138 -7.32 14.13 6.70
N GLN A 139 -8.56 13.62 6.76
CA GLN A 139 -9.54 13.77 5.68
C GLN A 139 -10.14 15.18 5.62
N GLU A 140 -10.20 15.91 6.74
CA GLU A 140 -10.79 17.26 6.81
C GLU A 140 -9.79 18.36 6.42
N LEU A 141 -8.48 18.10 6.57
CA LEU A 141 -7.45 19.09 6.29
C LEU A 141 -7.30 19.36 4.78
N PRO A 142 -7.54 20.60 4.32
CA PRO A 142 -7.44 20.95 2.90
C PRO A 142 -6.01 20.77 2.37
N GLU A 143 -4.99 21.00 3.20
CA GLU A 143 -3.58 20.88 2.82
C GLU A 143 -3.20 19.41 2.53
N ILE A 144 -3.79 18.46 3.26
CA ILE A 144 -3.60 17.02 3.00
C ILE A 144 -4.26 16.64 1.68
N ARG A 145 -5.50 17.09 1.45
CA ARG A 145 -6.21 16.86 0.18
C ARG A 145 -5.44 17.42 -1.00
N GLU A 146 -4.93 18.64 -0.89
CA GLU A 146 -4.14 19.28 -1.95
C GLU A 146 -2.87 18.48 -2.25
N ALA A 147 -2.15 18.03 -1.22
CA ALA A 147 -0.95 17.22 -1.41
C ALA A 147 -1.26 15.85 -2.04
N GLU A 148 -2.36 15.21 -1.63
CA GLU A 148 -2.85 13.95 -2.22
C GLU A 148 -3.27 14.13 -3.69
N ASP A 149 -3.96 15.23 -4.00
CA ASP A 149 -4.34 15.58 -5.37
C ASP A 149 -3.11 15.84 -6.25
N ARG A 150 -2.09 16.55 -5.73
CA ARG A 150 -0.81 16.76 -6.43
C ARG A 150 -0.13 15.42 -6.71
N ILE A 151 -0.06 14.52 -5.71
CA ILE A 151 0.50 13.19 -5.88
C ILE A 151 -0.23 12.43 -7.00
N ALA A 152 -1.57 12.41 -6.95
CA ALA A 152 -2.40 11.70 -7.92
C ALA A 152 -2.24 12.26 -9.34
N ARG A 153 -2.23 13.59 -9.49
CA ARG A 153 -1.98 14.25 -10.79
C ARG A 153 -0.61 13.88 -11.34
N SER A 154 0.45 13.99 -10.55
CA SER A 154 1.79 13.62 -11.00
C SER A 154 1.89 12.11 -11.32
N GLN A 155 1.19 11.25 -10.58
CA GLN A 155 1.16 9.81 -10.84
C GLN A 155 0.58 9.51 -12.22
N LYS A 156 -0.52 10.17 -12.57
CA LYS A 156 -1.15 10.07 -13.88
C LYS A 156 -0.22 10.59 -14.98
N GLN A 157 0.34 11.79 -14.79
CA GLN A 157 1.27 12.38 -15.77
C GLN A 157 2.52 11.53 -15.99
N ILE A 158 3.09 10.95 -14.93
CA ILE A 158 4.22 10.02 -15.02
C ILE A 158 3.86 8.80 -15.87
N GLN A 159 2.69 8.20 -15.65
CA GLN A 159 2.26 7.03 -16.41
C GLN A 159 2.02 7.36 -17.88
N GLU A 160 1.29 8.45 -18.16
CA GLU A 160 0.99 8.89 -19.52
C GLU A 160 2.27 9.23 -20.30
N LEU A 161 3.18 10.00 -19.69
CA LEU A 161 4.44 10.36 -20.30
C LEU A 161 5.36 9.14 -20.47
N GLN A 162 5.48 8.27 -19.46
CA GLN A 162 6.29 7.03 -19.59
C GLN A 162 5.79 6.14 -20.73
N SER A 163 4.47 6.00 -20.90
CA SER A 163 3.91 5.26 -22.02
C SER A 163 4.21 5.95 -23.35
N SER A 164 3.97 7.26 -23.46
CA SER A 164 4.23 8.03 -24.69
C SER A 164 5.70 7.97 -25.11
N LEU A 165 6.62 8.10 -24.17
CA LEU A 165 8.06 7.98 -24.44
C LEU A 165 8.44 6.55 -24.86
N ALA A 166 7.86 5.54 -24.22
CA ALA A 166 8.12 4.16 -24.56
C ALA A 166 7.58 3.78 -25.96
N GLU A 167 6.45 4.33 -26.38
CA GLU A 167 5.85 4.13 -27.70
C GLU A 167 6.77 4.57 -28.85
N GLN A 168 7.73 5.45 -28.59
CA GLN A 168 8.73 5.90 -29.57
C GLN A 168 9.78 4.82 -29.89
N SER A 169 9.80 3.71 -29.17
CA SER A 169 10.75 2.61 -29.37
C SER A 169 10.05 1.26 -29.58
N PRO A 170 10.53 0.39 -30.49
CA PRO A 170 9.97 -0.95 -30.67
C PRO A 170 10.00 -1.80 -29.39
N GLU A 171 11.06 -1.64 -28.59
CA GLU A 171 11.18 -2.33 -27.30
C GLU A 171 10.13 -1.85 -26.30
N GLY A 172 9.90 -0.54 -26.22
CA GLY A 172 8.90 0.04 -25.33
C GLY A 172 7.48 -0.37 -25.70
N GLN A 173 7.12 -0.35 -26.98
CA GLN A 173 5.84 -0.88 -27.48
C GLN A 173 5.63 -2.34 -27.08
N ALA A 174 6.65 -3.19 -27.25
CA ALA A 174 6.56 -4.60 -26.86
C ALA A 174 6.38 -4.81 -25.35
N ILE A 175 6.92 -3.93 -24.51
CA ILE A 175 6.72 -3.97 -23.06
C ILE A 175 5.31 -3.50 -22.70
N LEU A 176 4.81 -2.43 -23.32
CA LEU A 176 3.45 -1.90 -23.11
C LEU A 176 2.37 -2.93 -23.46
N GLU A 177 2.50 -3.61 -24.60
CA GLU A 177 1.56 -4.68 -24.98
C GLU A 177 1.55 -5.83 -23.97
N LYS A 178 2.73 -6.26 -23.50
CA LYS A 178 2.82 -7.29 -22.45
C LYS A 178 2.19 -6.85 -21.13
N LEU A 179 2.35 -5.58 -20.76
CA LEU A 179 1.71 -5.01 -19.57
C LEU A 179 0.18 -5.04 -19.71
N LYS A 180 -0.35 -4.64 -20.86
CA LYS A 180 -1.79 -4.66 -21.16
C LYS A 180 -2.35 -6.08 -21.09
N THR A 181 -1.69 -7.04 -21.71
CA THR A 181 -2.09 -8.46 -21.65
C THR A 181 -2.12 -8.98 -20.20
N ILE A 182 -1.14 -8.63 -19.37
CA ILE A 182 -1.14 -9.05 -17.96
C ILE A 182 -2.31 -8.41 -17.19
N GLU A 183 -2.63 -7.14 -17.46
CA GLU A 183 -3.79 -6.49 -16.83
C GLU A 183 -5.12 -7.13 -17.23
N GLU A 184 -5.27 -7.51 -18.49
CA GLU A 184 -6.45 -8.26 -18.97
C GLU A 184 -6.53 -9.64 -18.32
N GLN A 185 -5.40 -10.34 -18.18
CA GLN A 185 -5.34 -11.63 -17.48
C GLN A 185 -5.74 -11.50 -16.01
N ILE A 186 -5.23 -10.51 -15.28
CA ILE A 186 -5.60 -10.27 -13.88
C ILE A 186 -7.12 -10.01 -13.77
N LYS A 187 -7.67 -9.11 -14.60
CA LYS A 187 -9.11 -8.80 -14.62
C LYS A 187 -10.00 -9.99 -14.98
N SER A 188 -9.47 -10.98 -15.69
CA SER A 188 -10.22 -12.19 -16.02
C SER A 188 -10.25 -13.24 -14.90
N ILE A 189 -9.35 -13.12 -13.92
CA ILE A 189 -9.24 -14.01 -12.76
C ILE A 189 -9.96 -13.44 -11.54
N ASP A 190 -9.91 -12.11 -11.36
CA ASP A 190 -10.64 -11.33 -10.35
C ASP A 190 -12.16 -11.37 -10.58
#